data_AF-A0A1Q5T7W3-F1
#
_entry.id   AF-A0A1Q5T7W3-F1
#
_cell.length_a   1.000
_cell.length_b   1.000
_cell.length_c   1.000
_cell.angle_alpha   90.00
_cell.angle_beta   90.00
_cell.angle_gamma   90.00
#
_symmetry.space_group_name_H-M   'P 1'
#
loop_
_entity.id
_entity.type
_entity.pdbx_description
1 polymer ?
#
loop_
_entity_poly.entity_id
_entity_poly.type
_entity_poly.pdbx_seq_one_letter_code
_entity_poly.pdbx_strand_id
1 'polypeptide(L)'
;MADEEEFVKLLLTGQPEPPKYFAMMKKVNKIGPAYVNEEEVPALSTRDHFAYIQDGIIVMDHERTIVEMNPAAKRLTGWQLGEKVPYCSFCQQRKVKEGEERCYLIATEEVPYFVSEMPTDHGQWIDVEMSTELILEQDKAKYYLLVLRDQTAKKKEEEARRSKWMVKKLTEAKEQEHKRLAQELHDGVGQSLYSISIALDNIIQRVQDEKLHIYVKEVREELGRVMEDVKL
;
A
#
# COMPACT_ATOMS: atom_id res chain seq x y z
N MET A 1 -31.31 50.93 10.28
CA MET A 1 -31.97 49.98 9.37
C MET A 1 -31.36 50.24 8.00
N ALA A 2 -30.40 49.42 7.60
CA ALA A 2 -29.76 49.56 6.30
C ALA A 2 -30.79 49.21 5.23
N ASP A 3 -30.90 50.07 4.23
CA ASP A 3 -31.91 50.02 3.17
C ASP A 3 -31.69 48.78 2.30
N GLU A 4 -32.67 47.88 2.28
CA GLU A 4 -32.64 46.61 1.52
C GLU A 4 -32.43 46.89 0.02
N GLU A 5 -32.90 48.03 -0.47
CA GLU A 5 -32.69 48.47 -1.85
C GLU A 5 -31.23 48.84 -2.14
N GLU A 6 -30.52 49.41 -1.17
CA GLU A 6 -29.10 49.77 -1.29
C GLU A 6 -28.23 48.51 -1.30
N PHE A 7 -28.60 47.50 -0.50
CA PHE A 7 -27.94 46.18 -0.49
C PHE A 7 -28.15 45.41 -1.80
N VAL A 8 -29.37 45.42 -2.35
CA VAL A 8 -29.67 44.79 -3.64
C VAL A 8 -28.90 45.49 -4.77
N LYS A 9 -28.79 46.83 -4.75
CA LYS A 9 -27.96 47.57 -5.71
C LYS A 9 -26.49 47.19 -5.62
N LEU A 10 -25.94 47.06 -4.40
CA LEU A 10 -24.54 46.66 -4.19
C LEU A 10 -24.25 45.24 -4.71
N LEU A 11 -25.20 44.31 -4.55
CA LEU A 11 -25.08 42.94 -5.07
C LEU A 11 -25.13 42.86 -6.60
N LEU A 12 -25.89 43.77 -7.23
CA LEU A 12 -26.06 43.79 -8.69
C LEU A 12 -24.98 44.63 -9.40
N THR A 13 -24.28 45.52 -8.68
CA THR A 13 -23.16 46.29 -9.27
C THR A 13 -22.00 45.37 -9.67
N GLY A 14 -21.67 45.35 -10.96
CA GLY A 14 -20.55 44.60 -11.52
C GLY A 14 -20.89 43.18 -12.00
N GLN A 15 -22.15 42.72 -11.86
CA GLN A 15 -22.56 41.47 -12.49
C GLN A 15 -22.70 41.66 -14.00
N PRO A 16 -22.06 40.82 -14.85
CA PRO A 16 -22.26 40.89 -16.28
C PRO A 16 -23.71 40.54 -16.63
N GLU A 17 -24.27 41.20 -17.64
CA GLU A 17 -25.61 40.86 -18.11
C GLU A 17 -25.66 39.37 -18.50
N PRO A 18 -26.66 38.61 -18.01
CA PRO A 18 -26.75 37.19 -18.31
C PRO A 18 -26.84 36.99 -19.83
N PRO A 19 -26.15 35.99 -20.39
CA PRO A 19 -26.18 35.71 -21.82
C PRO A 19 -27.62 35.53 -22.33
N LYS A 20 -27.89 35.88 -23.59
CA LYS A 20 -29.26 35.77 -24.18
C LYS A 20 -29.90 34.38 -24.03
N TYR A 21 -29.08 33.33 -23.96
CA TYR A 21 -29.53 31.95 -23.79
C TYR A 21 -29.81 31.56 -22.32
N PHE A 22 -29.48 32.40 -21.33
CA PHE A 22 -29.63 32.08 -19.91
C PHE A 22 -31.09 31.84 -19.51
N ALA A 23 -32.02 32.63 -20.08
CA ALA A 23 -33.46 32.38 -19.93
C ALA A 23 -33.87 31.03 -20.54
N MET A 24 -33.28 30.64 -21.68
CA MET A 24 -33.51 29.36 -22.33
C MET A 24 -32.96 28.20 -21.47
N MET A 25 -31.75 28.34 -20.91
CA MET A 25 -31.13 27.34 -20.04
C MET A 25 -31.92 27.12 -18.75
N LYS A 26 -32.41 28.19 -18.10
CA LYS A 26 -33.34 28.06 -16.96
C LYS A 26 -34.63 27.34 -17.34
N LYS A 27 -35.15 27.60 -18.54
CA LYS A 27 -36.35 26.93 -19.05
C LYS A 27 -36.09 25.43 -19.31
N VAL A 28 -34.98 25.08 -19.96
CA VAL A 28 -34.57 23.69 -20.23
C VAL A 28 -34.31 22.93 -18.93
N ASN A 29 -33.58 23.52 -17.98
CA ASN A 29 -33.34 22.90 -16.67
C ASN A 29 -34.63 22.69 -15.84
N LYS A 30 -35.66 23.51 -16.08
CA LYS A 30 -36.97 23.39 -15.43
C LYS A 30 -37.88 22.35 -16.08
N ILE A 31 -37.64 22.02 -17.35
CA ILE A 31 -38.38 21.01 -18.11
C ILE A 31 -37.74 19.62 -17.91
N GLY A 32 -36.43 19.55 -17.70
CA GLY A 32 -35.68 18.28 -17.65
C GLY A 32 -35.62 17.61 -19.03
N PRO A 33 -34.78 16.57 -19.21
CA PRO A 33 -34.82 15.78 -20.43
C PRO A 33 -36.18 15.08 -20.54
N ALA A 34 -36.72 14.98 -21.75
CA ALA A 34 -37.85 14.09 -22.01
C ALA A 34 -37.37 12.65 -21.74
N TYR A 35 -38.02 11.95 -20.82
CA TYR A 35 -37.72 10.54 -20.57
C TYR A 35 -38.01 9.75 -21.84
N VAL A 36 -36.95 9.19 -22.45
CA VAL A 36 -37.08 8.28 -23.57
C VAL A 36 -37.38 6.91 -22.94
N ASN A 37 -38.63 6.47 -23.10
CA ASN A 37 -39.23 5.23 -22.59
C ASN A 37 -39.76 5.30 -21.15
N GLU A 38 -41.09 5.23 -21.02
CA GLU A 38 -41.82 4.84 -19.79
C GLU A 38 -41.74 3.32 -19.56
N GLU A 39 -40.62 2.68 -19.91
CA GLU A 39 -40.40 1.30 -19.46
C GLU A 39 -40.15 1.38 -17.95
N GLU A 40 -40.97 0.67 -17.17
CA GLU A 40 -40.68 0.45 -15.75
C GLU A 40 -39.26 -0.13 -15.68
N VAL A 41 -38.31 0.65 -15.16
CA VAL A 41 -36.99 0.11 -14.80
C VAL A 41 -37.28 -1.06 -13.89
N PRO A 42 -36.91 -2.31 -14.26
CA PRO A 42 -37.23 -3.46 -13.44
C PRO A 42 -36.68 -3.20 -12.05
N ALA A 43 -37.54 -3.23 -11.03
CA ALA A 43 -37.08 -3.18 -9.66
C ALA A 43 -36.16 -4.38 -9.47
N LEU A 44 -34.86 -4.12 -9.43
CA LEU A 44 -33.88 -5.18 -9.32
C LEU A 44 -34.08 -5.87 -7.97
N SER A 45 -34.35 -7.17 -7.99
CA SER A 45 -34.50 -7.98 -6.77
C SER A 45 -33.24 -7.85 -5.93
N THR A 46 -33.38 -7.38 -4.69
CA THR A 46 -32.28 -7.21 -3.74
C THR A 46 -31.51 -8.51 -3.50
N ARG A 47 -32.16 -9.67 -3.63
CA ARG A 47 -31.54 -10.99 -3.47
C ARG A 47 -30.60 -11.38 -4.61
N ASP A 48 -30.90 -10.99 -5.84
CA ASP A 48 -30.06 -11.37 -6.99
C ASP A 48 -28.73 -10.62 -6.94
N HIS A 49 -28.76 -9.34 -6.57
CA HIS A 49 -27.54 -8.53 -6.42
C HIS A 49 -26.66 -8.96 -5.26
N PHE A 50 -27.27 -9.31 -4.12
CA PHE A 50 -26.56 -9.85 -2.96
C PHE A 50 -25.65 -11.02 -3.35
N ALA A 51 -26.09 -11.86 -4.29
CA ALA A 51 -25.33 -13.01 -4.76
C ALA A 51 -24.12 -12.67 -5.67
N TYR A 52 -24.16 -11.54 -6.39
CA TYR A 52 -23.11 -11.13 -7.33
C TYR A 52 -22.04 -10.22 -6.72
N ILE A 53 -22.27 -9.66 -5.53
CA ILE A 53 -21.25 -8.85 -4.83
C ILE A 53 -20.03 -9.73 -4.52
N GLN A 54 -18.84 -9.19 -4.81
CA GLN A 54 -17.57 -9.90 -4.62
C GLN A 54 -17.07 -9.85 -3.18
N ASP A 55 -17.42 -8.80 -2.43
CA ASP A 55 -17.14 -8.72 -1.01
C ASP A 55 -18.02 -9.74 -0.26
N GLY A 56 -17.47 -10.33 0.79
CA GLY A 56 -18.22 -11.21 1.66
C GLY A 56 -19.22 -10.40 2.47
N ILE A 57 -20.51 -10.68 2.32
CA ILE A 57 -21.56 -10.04 3.10
C ILE A 57 -22.20 -11.08 4.01
N ILE A 58 -22.30 -10.74 5.29
CA ILE A 58 -22.82 -11.59 6.35
C ILE A 58 -23.80 -10.75 7.17
N VAL A 59 -24.98 -11.29 7.42
CA VAL A 59 -25.90 -10.78 8.45
C VAL A 59 -25.81 -11.69 9.65
N MET A 60 -25.56 -11.10 10.82
CA MET A 60 -25.48 -11.84 12.08
C MET A 60 -26.34 -11.17 13.17
N ASP A 61 -26.80 -11.97 14.12
CA ASP A 61 -27.50 -11.44 15.30
C ASP A 61 -26.52 -10.86 16.35
N HIS A 62 -27.06 -10.35 17.45
CA HIS A 62 -26.30 -9.86 18.60
C HIS A 62 -25.40 -10.90 19.29
N GLU A 63 -25.65 -12.20 19.10
CA GLU A 63 -24.76 -13.28 19.56
C GLU A 63 -23.69 -13.64 18.53
N ARG A 64 -23.68 -12.94 17.39
CA ARG A 64 -22.81 -13.15 16.23
C ARG A 64 -23.12 -14.45 15.48
N THR A 65 -24.33 -14.97 15.62
CA THR A 65 -24.82 -16.12 14.85
C THR A 65 -25.18 -15.66 13.44
N ILE A 66 -24.66 -16.36 12.43
CA ILE A 66 -24.88 -16.05 11.03
C ILE A 66 -26.33 -16.41 10.66
N VAL A 67 -27.13 -15.41 10.29
CA VAL A 67 -28.53 -15.60 9.87
C VAL A 67 -28.68 -15.53 8.35
N GLU A 68 -27.79 -14.80 7.67
CA GLU A 68 -27.74 -14.74 6.20
C GLU A 68 -26.30 -14.50 5.75
N MET A 69 -25.92 -15.02 4.58
CA MET A 69 -24.62 -14.74 3.98
C MET A 69 -24.66 -14.90 2.47
N ASN A 70 -23.89 -14.09 1.76
CA ASN A 70 -23.79 -14.22 0.31
C ASN A 70 -22.82 -15.35 -0.10
N PRO A 71 -22.87 -15.81 -1.36
CA PRO A 71 -21.93 -16.83 -1.86
C PRO A 71 -20.46 -16.41 -1.76
N ALA A 72 -20.15 -15.11 -1.83
CA ALA A 72 -18.79 -14.62 -1.72
C ALA A 72 -18.22 -14.81 -0.31
N ALA A 73 -18.99 -14.50 0.74
CA ALA A 73 -18.63 -14.75 2.12
C ALA A 73 -18.36 -16.24 2.34
N LYS A 74 -19.27 -17.11 1.86
CA LYS A 74 -19.10 -18.56 1.97
C LYS A 74 -17.82 -19.06 1.30
N ARG A 75 -17.50 -18.57 0.11
CA ARG A 75 -16.25 -18.94 -0.60
C ARG A 75 -15.00 -18.39 0.10
N LEU A 76 -15.09 -17.19 0.65
CA LEU A 76 -13.98 -16.50 1.29
C LEU A 76 -13.62 -17.13 2.65
N THR A 77 -14.64 -17.49 3.45
CA THR A 77 -14.43 -17.89 4.85
C THR A 77 -14.68 -19.37 5.13
N GLY A 78 -15.51 -20.03 4.32
CA GLY A 78 -15.95 -21.40 4.57
C GLY A 78 -17.12 -21.54 5.55
N TRP A 79 -17.46 -20.48 6.30
CA TRP A 79 -18.50 -20.52 7.35
C TRP A 79 -19.89 -20.83 6.80
N GLN A 80 -20.77 -21.32 7.68
CA GLN A 80 -22.14 -21.71 7.36
C GLN A 80 -23.19 -20.91 8.16
N LEU A 81 -24.43 -20.93 7.67
CA LEU A 81 -25.58 -20.38 8.39
C LEU A 81 -25.79 -21.11 9.72
N GLY A 82 -26.12 -20.36 10.77
CA GLY A 82 -26.29 -20.86 12.13
C GLY A 82 -24.99 -20.99 12.94
N GLU A 83 -23.83 -20.84 12.31
CA GLU A 83 -22.54 -20.80 13.01
C GLU A 83 -22.27 -19.41 13.58
N LYS A 84 -21.34 -19.32 14.54
CA LYS A 84 -20.91 -18.03 15.09
C LYS A 84 -19.75 -17.47 14.28
N VAL A 85 -19.83 -16.19 13.91
CA VAL A 85 -18.69 -15.47 13.33
C VAL A 85 -17.53 -15.51 14.33
N PRO A 86 -16.37 -16.06 13.97
CA PRO A 86 -15.23 -16.14 14.86
C PRO A 86 -14.64 -14.75 15.15
N TYR A 87 -13.86 -14.63 16.21
CA TYR A 87 -13.16 -13.38 16.50
C TYR A 87 -11.94 -13.24 15.57
N CYS A 88 -11.72 -12.04 15.02
CA CYS A 88 -10.49 -11.71 14.29
C CYS A 88 -9.25 -11.78 15.20
N SER A 89 -8.06 -11.81 14.60
CA SER A 89 -6.79 -11.92 15.33
C SER A 89 -6.64 -10.83 16.40
N PHE A 90 -7.08 -9.61 16.11
CA PHE A 90 -7.12 -8.52 17.11
C PHE A 90 -8.09 -8.79 18.26
N CYS A 91 -9.35 -9.15 17.96
CA CYS A 91 -10.37 -9.37 18.99
C CYS A 91 -10.06 -10.59 19.88
N GLN A 92 -9.33 -11.58 19.36
CA GLN A 92 -8.82 -12.70 20.15
C GLN A 92 -7.79 -12.25 21.20
N GLN A 93 -6.94 -11.29 20.87
CA GLN A 93 -5.87 -10.80 21.75
C GLN A 93 -6.30 -9.61 22.64
N ARG A 94 -7.41 -8.96 22.29
CA ARG A 94 -7.95 -7.81 23.02
C ARG A 94 -8.33 -8.18 24.46
N LYS A 95 -7.95 -7.30 25.40
CA LYS A 95 -8.43 -7.35 26.79
C LYS A 95 -9.80 -6.66 26.85
N VAL A 96 -10.78 -7.34 27.45
CA VAL A 96 -12.18 -6.88 27.54
C VAL A 96 -12.59 -6.91 29.01
N LYS A 97 -13.45 -5.97 29.43
CA LYS A 97 -14.03 -5.98 30.76
C LYS A 97 -15.14 -7.03 30.87
N GLU A 98 -15.51 -7.37 32.09
CA GLU A 98 -16.66 -8.25 32.32
C GLU A 98 -17.95 -7.62 31.77
N GLY A 99 -18.70 -8.39 30.97
CA GLY A 99 -19.92 -7.92 30.29
C GLY A 99 -19.69 -7.06 29.04
N GLU A 100 -18.44 -6.80 28.65
CA GLU A 100 -18.12 -6.04 27.43
C GLU A 100 -18.09 -6.96 26.20
N GLU A 101 -18.70 -6.54 25.09
CA GLU A 101 -18.59 -7.26 23.82
C GLU A 101 -17.13 -7.25 23.34
N ARG A 102 -16.63 -8.45 23.02
CA ARG A 102 -15.26 -8.64 22.58
C ARG A 102 -15.04 -8.17 21.16
N CYS A 103 -16.05 -8.33 20.30
CA CYS A 103 -16.00 -7.85 18.93
C CYS A 103 -15.95 -6.32 18.95
N TYR A 104 -14.79 -5.77 18.58
CA TYR A 104 -14.56 -4.32 18.62
C TYR A 104 -15.55 -3.54 17.72
N LEU A 105 -15.86 -4.10 16.55
CA LEU A 105 -16.78 -3.50 15.58
C LEU A 105 -18.23 -3.38 16.11
N ILE A 106 -18.69 -4.37 16.90
CA ILE A 106 -20.01 -4.32 17.54
C ILE A 106 -19.99 -3.41 18.78
N ALA A 107 -18.88 -3.40 19.51
CA ALA A 107 -18.71 -2.62 20.73
C ALA A 107 -18.55 -1.11 20.45
N THR A 108 -18.19 -0.70 19.24
CA THR A 108 -17.86 0.69 18.91
C THR A 108 -18.49 1.09 17.57
N GLU A 109 -19.62 1.78 17.65
CA GLU A 109 -20.40 2.26 16.49
C GLU A 109 -19.66 3.35 15.66
N GLU A 110 -18.57 3.92 16.17
CA GLU A 110 -17.81 5.00 15.52
C GLU A 110 -16.71 4.53 14.55
N VAL A 111 -16.47 3.21 14.44
CA VAL A 111 -15.37 2.67 13.63
C VAL A 111 -15.87 2.30 12.24
N PRO A 112 -15.49 3.04 11.17
CA PRO A 112 -16.04 2.81 9.84
C PRO A 112 -15.54 1.50 9.21
N TYR A 113 -14.31 1.09 9.53
CA TYR A 113 -13.73 -0.18 9.09
C TYR A 113 -12.52 -0.57 9.97
N PHE A 114 -12.18 -1.86 9.96
CA PHE A 114 -11.10 -2.46 10.73
C PHE A 114 -10.36 -3.52 9.91
N VAL A 115 -9.03 -3.43 9.81
CA VAL A 115 -8.21 -4.39 9.06
C VAL A 115 -7.58 -5.39 10.02
N SER A 116 -7.81 -6.69 9.80
CA SER A 116 -7.28 -7.77 10.63
C SER A 116 -7.35 -9.10 9.90
N GLU A 117 -6.87 -10.16 10.53
CA GLU A 117 -6.94 -11.51 9.98
C GLU A 117 -8.17 -12.23 10.54
N MET A 118 -8.92 -12.92 9.69
CA MET A 118 -10.04 -13.77 10.08
C MET A 118 -9.69 -15.25 9.93
N PRO A 119 -10.04 -16.10 10.91
CA PRO A 119 -9.86 -17.54 10.78
C PRO A 119 -10.93 -18.12 9.85
N THR A 120 -10.53 -19.00 8.95
CA THR A 120 -11.43 -19.72 8.04
C THR A 120 -11.59 -21.18 8.46
N ASP A 121 -12.67 -21.83 8.03
CA ASP A 121 -12.88 -23.27 8.28
C ASP A 121 -11.88 -24.14 7.53
N HIS A 122 -11.21 -23.57 6.52
CA HIS A 122 -10.14 -24.22 5.77
C HIS A 122 -8.80 -24.22 6.52
N GLY A 123 -8.74 -23.71 7.75
CA GLY A 123 -7.54 -23.69 8.59
C GLY A 123 -6.53 -22.61 8.21
N GLN A 124 -6.87 -21.72 7.27
CA GLN A 124 -6.05 -20.57 6.90
C GLN A 124 -6.63 -19.28 7.49
N TRP A 125 -5.75 -18.30 7.71
CA TRP A 125 -6.15 -16.95 8.06
C TRP A 125 -6.15 -16.08 6.81
N ILE A 126 -7.16 -15.22 6.69
CA ILE A 126 -7.30 -14.31 5.56
C ILE A 126 -7.18 -12.86 6.03
N ASP A 127 -6.39 -12.05 5.32
CA ASP A 127 -6.30 -10.61 5.56
C ASP A 127 -7.57 -9.94 5.02
N VAL A 128 -8.38 -9.37 5.91
CA VAL A 128 -9.62 -8.71 5.54
C VAL A 128 -9.73 -7.32 6.13
N GLU A 129 -10.31 -6.42 5.34
CA GLU A 129 -10.91 -5.19 5.83
C GLU A 129 -12.38 -5.47 6.14
N MET A 130 -12.80 -5.12 7.36
CA MET A 130 -14.11 -5.47 7.89
C MET A 130 -14.86 -4.21 8.31
N SER A 131 -16.16 -4.15 8.04
CA SER A 131 -17.04 -3.12 8.58
C SER A 131 -18.34 -3.75 9.06
N THR A 132 -18.97 -3.14 10.06
CA THR A 132 -20.28 -3.57 10.55
C THR A 132 -21.25 -2.41 10.62
N GLU A 133 -22.48 -2.63 10.17
CA GLU A 133 -23.59 -1.67 10.32
C GLU A 133 -24.77 -2.34 11.04
N LEU A 134 -25.44 -1.65 11.96
CA LEU A 134 -26.68 -2.12 12.58
C LEU A 134 -27.83 -1.93 11.59
N ILE A 135 -28.44 -3.02 11.11
CA ILE A 135 -29.45 -2.96 10.05
C ILE A 135 -30.89 -3.10 10.56
N LEU A 136 -31.10 -3.73 11.72
CA LEU A 136 -32.41 -3.91 12.33
C LEU A 136 -32.30 -3.89 13.85
N GLU A 137 -33.24 -3.18 14.49
CA GLU A 137 -33.47 -3.23 15.93
C GLU A 137 -34.99 -3.31 16.19
N GLN A 138 -35.47 -4.48 16.62
CA GLN A 138 -36.88 -4.69 16.99
C GLN A 138 -36.96 -5.49 18.29
N ASP A 139 -37.67 -4.98 19.30
CA ASP A 139 -37.93 -5.66 20.58
C ASP A 139 -36.69 -6.35 21.21
N LYS A 140 -35.54 -5.66 21.18
CA LYS A 140 -34.20 -6.10 21.65
C LYS A 140 -33.43 -7.08 20.75
N ALA A 141 -33.99 -7.50 19.61
CA ALA A 141 -33.23 -8.22 18.60
C ALA A 141 -32.45 -7.22 17.72
N LYS A 142 -31.12 -7.27 17.80
CA LYS A 142 -30.19 -6.49 16.97
C LYS A 142 -29.56 -7.37 15.90
N TYR A 143 -29.51 -6.87 14.66
CA TYR A 143 -28.86 -7.53 13.53
C TYR A 143 -27.80 -6.63 12.91
N TYR A 144 -26.63 -7.21 12.66
CA TYR A 144 -25.47 -6.53 12.13
C TYR A 144 -25.15 -7.05 10.73
N LEU A 145 -24.93 -6.13 9.79
CA LEU A 145 -24.38 -6.41 8.48
C LEU A 145 -22.85 -6.30 8.55
N LEU A 146 -22.16 -7.42 8.50
CA LEU A 146 -20.71 -7.51 8.40
C LEU A 146 -20.30 -7.62 6.93
N VAL A 147 -19.44 -6.70 6.48
CA VAL A 147 -18.80 -6.76 5.17
C VAL A 147 -17.34 -7.15 5.34
N LEU A 148 -16.88 -8.13 4.56
CA LEU A 148 -15.51 -8.65 4.53
C LEU A 148 -14.93 -8.40 3.15
N ARG A 149 -13.91 -7.55 3.08
CA ARG A 149 -13.17 -7.28 1.86
C ARG A 149 -11.79 -7.91 1.92
N ASP A 150 -11.52 -8.84 1.02
CA ASP A 150 -10.23 -9.54 0.94
C ASP A 150 -9.11 -8.58 0.50
N GLN A 151 -8.08 -8.46 1.32
CA GLN A 151 -6.92 -7.61 1.07
C GLN A 151 -5.67 -8.41 0.66
N THR A 152 -5.77 -9.74 0.52
CA THR A 152 -4.65 -10.64 0.26
C THR A 152 -3.89 -10.26 -1.03
N ALA A 153 -4.62 -9.97 -2.11
CA ALA A 153 -4.00 -9.59 -3.39
C ALA A 153 -3.23 -8.27 -3.30
N LYS A 154 -3.85 -7.25 -2.67
CA LYS A 154 -3.26 -5.93 -2.49
C LYS A 154 -1.99 -5.99 -1.62
N LYS A 155 -2.05 -6.73 -0.52
CA LYS A 155 -0.90 -6.90 0.40
C LYS A 155 0.27 -7.60 -0.29
N LYS A 156 0.02 -8.67 -1.06
CA LYS A 156 1.05 -9.35 -1.86
C LYS A 156 1.70 -8.42 -2.90
N GLU A 157 0.91 -7.57 -3.56
CA GLU A 157 1.43 -6.60 -4.52
C GLU A 157 2.32 -5.56 -3.84
N GLU A 158 1.88 -5.02 -2.70
CA GLU A 158 2.66 -4.06 -1.92
C GLU A 158 3.97 -4.64 -1.39
N GLU A 159 3.95 -5.89 -0.92
CA GLU A 159 5.12 -6.64 -0.48
C GLU A 159 6.09 -6.91 -1.63
N ALA A 160 5.59 -7.36 -2.79
CA ALA A 160 6.40 -7.57 -3.97
C ALA A 160 7.05 -6.26 -4.45
N ARG A 161 6.31 -5.15 -4.41
CA ARG A 161 6.82 -3.80 -4.73
C ARG A 161 7.91 -3.38 -3.75
N ARG A 162 7.68 -3.58 -2.44
CA ARG A 162 8.66 -3.25 -1.38
C ARG A 162 9.93 -4.08 -1.54
N SER A 163 9.79 -5.38 -1.76
CA SER A 163 10.90 -6.30 -2.03
C SER A 163 11.73 -5.84 -3.23
N LYS A 164 11.08 -5.56 -4.37
CA LYS A 164 11.76 -5.06 -5.58
C LYS A 164 12.51 -3.75 -5.35
N TRP A 165 11.92 -2.83 -4.58
CA TRP A 165 12.58 -1.57 -4.24
C TRP A 165 13.82 -1.76 -3.36
N MET A 166 13.74 -2.62 -2.34
CA MET A 166 14.88 -2.94 -1.47
C MET A 166 16.04 -3.55 -2.25
N VAL A 167 15.75 -4.54 -3.11
CA VAL A 167 16.76 -5.17 -3.98
C VAL A 167 17.45 -4.11 -4.84
N LYS A 168 16.68 -3.25 -5.50
CA LYS A 168 17.23 -2.16 -6.33
C LYS A 168 18.17 -1.25 -5.51
N LYS A 169 17.76 -0.83 -4.31
CA LYS A 169 18.56 0.06 -3.46
C LYS A 169 19.85 -0.58 -2.96
N LEU A 170 19.80 -1.87 -2.60
CA LEU A 170 20.99 -2.62 -2.21
C LEU A 170 21.97 -2.76 -3.37
N THR A 171 21.48 -3.05 -4.58
CA THR A 171 22.33 -3.09 -5.78
C THR A 171 22.99 -1.74 -6.07
N GLU A 172 22.23 -0.65 -5.99
CA GLU A 172 22.76 0.71 -6.17
C GLU A 172 23.85 1.03 -5.15
N ALA A 173 23.61 0.74 -3.87
CA ALA A 173 24.59 0.97 -2.80
C ALA A 173 25.86 0.12 -2.98
N LYS A 174 25.72 -1.17 -3.30
CA LYS A 174 26.86 -2.06 -3.58
C LYS A 174 27.69 -1.56 -4.76
N GLU A 175 27.06 -1.04 -5.80
CA GLU A 175 27.77 -0.57 -6.99
C GLU A 175 28.49 0.76 -6.74
N GLN A 176 27.88 1.65 -5.95
CA GLN A 176 28.54 2.87 -5.47
C GLN A 176 29.77 2.53 -4.61
N GLU A 177 29.62 1.57 -3.70
CA GLU A 177 30.72 1.15 -2.83
C GLU A 177 31.84 0.48 -3.61
N HIS A 178 31.51 -0.36 -4.59
CA HIS A 178 32.50 -0.97 -5.48
C HIS A 178 33.29 0.10 -6.26
N LYS A 179 32.60 1.13 -6.78
CA LYS A 179 33.27 2.26 -7.46
C LYS A 179 34.15 3.05 -6.50
N ARG A 180 33.69 3.33 -5.29
CA ARG A 180 34.46 4.03 -4.26
C ARG A 180 35.73 3.25 -3.90
N LEU A 181 35.62 1.95 -3.66
CA LEU A 181 36.76 1.08 -3.34
C LEU A 181 37.76 1.01 -4.48
N ALA A 182 37.30 0.82 -5.73
CA ALA A 182 38.19 0.84 -6.89
C ALA A 182 38.97 2.17 -6.98
N GLN A 183 38.28 3.29 -6.72
CA GLN A 183 38.91 4.61 -6.74
C GLN A 183 39.89 4.81 -5.58
N GLU A 184 39.57 4.38 -4.36
CA GLU A 184 40.49 4.43 -3.21
C GLU A 184 41.72 3.53 -3.38
N LEU A 185 41.55 2.34 -3.97
CA LEU A 185 42.65 1.44 -4.29
C LEU A 185 43.57 2.07 -5.34
N HIS A 186 42.99 2.60 -6.42
CA HIS A 186 43.75 3.28 -7.47
C HIS A 186 44.53 4.49 -6.92
N ASP A 187 43.87 5.35 -6.15
CA ASP A 187 44.45 6.60 -5.67
C ASP A 187 45.45 6.37 -4.52
N GLY A 188 45.15 5.47 -3.56
CA GLY A 188 46.03 5.23 -2.42
C GLY A 188 47.15 4.22 -2.72
N VAL A 189 46.76 3.00 -3.10
CA VAL A 189 47.71 1.89 -3.30
C VAL A 189 48.52 2.12 -4.58
N GLY A 190 47.86 2.53 -5.68
CA GLY A 190 48.53 2.80 -6.95
C GLY A 190 49.62 3.87 -6.84
N GLN A 191 49.36 4.98 -6.15
CA GLN A 191 50.35 6.05 -5.93
C GLN A 191 51.54 5.59 -5.08
N SER A 192 51.27 4.78 -4.05
CA SER A 192 52.31 4.23 -3.16
C SER A 192 53.24 3.29 -3.93
N LEU A 193 52.67 2.37 -4.72
CA LEU A 193 53.44 1.44 -5.55
C LEU A 193 54.27 2.19 -6.62
N TYR A 194 53.71 3.25 -7.22
CA TYR A 194 54.45 4.08 -8.18
C TYR A 194 55.67 4.76 -7.55
N SER A 195 55.53 5.26 -6.31
CA SER A 195 56.63 5.86 -5.56
C SER A 195 57.73 4.85 -5.23
N ILE A 196 57.34 3.63 -4.84
CA ILE A 196 58.29 2.51 -4.63
C ILE A 196 58.98 2.14 -5.94
N SER A 197 58.27 2.11 -7.08
CA SER A 197 58.86 1.84 -8.39
C SER A 197 59.94 2.85 -8.75
N ILE A 198 59.69 4.14 -8.54
CA ILE A 198 60.69 5.20 -8.77
C ILE A 198 61.90 5.02 -7.85
N ALA A 199 61.67 4.68 -6.58
CA ALA A 199 62.76 4.45 -5.63
C ALA A 199 63.64 3.25 -6.05
N LEU A 200 63.03 2.16 -6.50
CA LEU A 200 63.74 0.98 -7.01
C LEU A 200 64.52 1.31 -8.29
N ASP A 201 63.93 2.03 -9.24
CA ASP A 201 64.61 2.45 -10.48
C ASP A 201 65.87 3.29 -10.17
N ASN A 202 65.81 4.17 -9.17
CA ASN A 202 66.97 4.94 -8.70
C ASN A 202 68.06 4.07 -8.05
N ILE A 203 67.67 3.02 -7.31
CA ILE A 203 68.62 2.08 -6.68
C ILE A 203 69.31 1.23 -7.75
N ILE A 204 68.56 0.74 -8.74
CA ILE A 204 69.09 -0.06 -9.86
C ILE A 204 70.23 0.69 -10.58
N GLN A 205 70.11 2.01 -10.75
CA GLN A 205 71.15 2.83 -11.39
C GLN A 205 72.43 3.01 -10.57
N ARG A 206 72.39 2.74 -9.25
CA ARG A 206 73.51 3.01 -8.32
C ARG A 206 74.18 1.75 -7.77
N VAL A 207 73.52 0.60 -7.85
CA VAL A 207 74.08 -0.68 -7.38
C VAL A 207 75.16 -1.17 -8.35
N GLN A 208 76.35 -1.43 -7.81
CA GLN A 208 77.49 -1.98 -8.57
C GLN A 208 77.70 -3.48 -8.38
N ASP A 209 77.12 -4.08 -7.33
CA ASP A 209 77.17 -5.52 -7.09
C ASP A 209 76.20 -6.24 -8.04
N GLU A 210 76.73 -7.14 -8.86
CA GLU A 210 75.99 -7.82 -9.94
C GLU A 210 74.86 -8.71 -9.41
N LYS A 211 75.04 -9.37 -8.26
CA LYS A 211 73.99 -10.22 -7.65
C LYS A 211 72.85 -9.38 -7.08
N LEU A 212 73.18 -8.29 -6.38
CA LEU A 212 72.20 -7.34 -5.87
C LEU A 212 71.46 -6.63 -7.01
N HIS A 213 72.14 -6.33 -8.12
CA HIS A 213 71.52 -5.70 -9.29
C HIS A 213 70.44 -6.59 -9.91
N ILE A 214 70.71 -7.89 -10.08
CA ILE A 214 69.73 -8.88 -10.58
C ILE A 214 68.53 -8.96 -9.62
N TYR A 215 68.77 -9.09 -8.32
CA TYR A 215 67.71 -9.22 -7.33
C TYR A 215 66.78 -7.99 -7.27
N VAL A 216 67.33 -6.78 -7.26
CA VAL A 216 66.51 -5.54 -7.24
C VAL A 216 65.70 -5.40 -8.53
N LYS A 217 66.24 -5.84 -9.67
CA LYS A 217 65.51 -5.85 -10.94
C LYS A 217 64.33 -6.83 -10.92
N GLU A 218 64.51 -8.03 -10.36
CA GLU A 218 63.42 -9.00 -10.18
C GLU A 218 62.30 -8.44 -9.28
N VAL A 219 62.66 -7.82 -8.15
CA VAL A 219 61.69 -7.16 -7.25
C VAL A 219 60.92 -6.05 -7.97
N ARG A 220 61.58 -5.29 -8.84
CA ARG A 220 60.95 -4.24 -9.65
C ARG A 220 59.99 -4.80 -10.69
N GLU A 221 60.33 -5.93 -11.31
CA GLU A 221 59.45 -6.63 -12.25
C GLU A 221 58.21 -7.20 -11.55
N GLU A 222 58.36 -7.80 -10.37
CA GLU A 222 57.22 -8.26 -9.56
C GLU A 222 56.32 -7.09 -9.12
N LEU A 223 56.90 -5.97 -8.69
CA LEU A 223 56.14 -4.75 -8.37
C LEU A 223 55.34 -4.26 -9.58
N GLY A 224 55.91 -4.34 -10.78
CA GLY A 224 55.24 -3.98 -12.03
C GLY A 224 53.99 -4.82 -12.30
N ARG A 225 54.04 -6.13 -12.04
CA ARG A 225 52.87 -7.02 -12.18
C ARG A 225 51.77 -6.68 -11.17
N VAL A 226 52.14 -6.45 -9.91
CA VAL A 226 51.18 -6.04 -8.86
C VAL A 226 50.52 -4.70 -9.20
N MET A 227 51.26 -3.77 -9.83
CA MET A 227 50.69 -2.50 -10.28
C MET A 227 49.72 -2.63 -11.45
N GLU A 228 49.88 -3.61 -12.33
CA GLU A 228 48.91 -3.92 -13.39
C GLU A 228 47.62 -4.52 -12.82
N ASP A 229 47.74 -5.41 -11.83
CA ASP A 229 46.59 -6.03 -11.16
C ASP A 229 45.72 -5.01 -10.41
N VAL A 230 46.31 -3.93 -9.88
CA VAL A 230 45.59 -2.85 -9.18
C VAL A 230 44.93 -1.84 -10.15
N LYS A 231 45.30 -1.85 -11.43
CA LYS A 231 44.74 -0.95 -12.47
C LYS A 231 43.47 -1.49 -13.14
N LEU A 232 43.12 -2.76 -12.95
CA LEU A 232 41.90 -3.43 -13.43
C LEU A 232 40.77 -3.36 -12.40
#